data_AF-A0A6L3C9F9-F1
#
_entry.id   AF-A0A6L3C9F9-F1
#
_cell.length_a   1.000
_cell.length_b   1.000
_cell.length_c   1.000
_cell.angle_alpha   90.00
_cell.angle_beta   90.00
_cell.angle_gamma   90.00
#
_symmetry.space_group_name_H-M   'P 1'
#
loop_
_entity.id
_entity.type
_entity.pdbx_description
1 polymer ?
#
loop_
_entity_poly.entity_id
_entity_poly.type
_entity_poly.pdbx_seq_one_letter_code
_entity_poly.pdbx_strand_id
1 'polypeptide(L)'
;MRDHTKSTRPNKHIYCAHCGTQNAVNSYACSRCGERLTTSRLDIPSNIESVSCPQCHDTNDIRSQYCRSCGAEMLQPIPVDNTPKVETQAASQNQIGKSPPITSTDLIHPPSDSTGSEQTLKAETKKTTFSPDEEITEQNTSGRSNGKIPPDIKRWNWAAFLMPAVWGLFSGVPFTALLFAAAFLPSTAQLLIMITASLFLGFKGNELAWRGKKWQSVEHFNSFQQQWTSWSIRLSAAIGAILIIFIFTRTGV
;
A
#
# COMPACT_ATOMS: atom_id res chain seq x y z
N MET A 1 3.03 19.96 -45.80
CA MET A 1 2.38 19.47 -44.55
C MET A 1 2.87 18.05 -44.25
N ARG A 2 2.64 17.52 -43.04
CA ARG A 2 2.85 16.10 -42.70
C ARG A 2 1.56 15.55 -42.13
N ASP A 3 1.03 14.47 -42.71
CA ASP A 3 -0.26 13.92 -42.33
C ASP A 3 -0.19 13.16 -41.00
N HIS A 4 -1.02 13.57 -40.05
CA HIS A 4 -1.27 12.80 -38.83
C HIS A 4 -2.33 11.72 -39.12
N THR A 5 -1.92 10.66 -39.82
CA THR A 5 -2.72 9.43 -40.00
C THR A 5 -2.89 8.71 -38.68
N LYS A 6 -3.83 9.20 -37.86
CA LYS A 6 -4.25 8.59 -36.60
C LYS A 6 -4.61 7.12 -36.86
N SER A 7 -3.95 6.20 -36.17
CA SER A 7 -4.09 4.75 -36.37
C SER A 7 -5.51 4.29 -36.00
N THR A 8 -6.42 4.36 -36.96
CA THR A 8 -7.86 4.19 -36.74
C THR A 8 -8.24 2.72 -36.87
N ARG A 9 -7.57 1.86 -36.08
CA ARG A 9 -8.08 0.52 -35.77
C ARG A 9 -8.91 0.65 -34.50
N PRO A 10 -10.22 0.30 -34.50
CA PRO A 10 -11.00 0.30 -33.28
C PRO A 10 -10.41 -0.76 -32.33
N ASN A 11 -9.83 -0.33 -31.22
CA ASN A 11 -9.26 -1.24 -30.24
C ASN A 11 -10.37 -2.14 -29.69
N LYS A 12 -10.32 -3.44 -30.01
CA LYS A 12 -11.30 -4.46 -29.61
C LYS A 12 -11.36 -4.70 -28.09
N HIS A 13 -10.48 -4.04 -27.34
CA HIS A 13 -10.31 -4.19 -25.91
C HIS A 13 -10.09 -2.83 -25.26
N ILE A 14 -10.42 -2.73 -23.97
CA ILE A 14 -10.17 -1.56 -23.13
C ILE A 14 -9.33 -1.97 -21.92
N TYR A 15 -8.25 -1.24 -21.67
CA TYR A 15 -7.36 -1.50 -20.55
C TYR A 15 -7.82 -0.73 -19.31
N CYS A 16 -7.73 -1.38 -18.14
CA CYS A 16 -8.10 -0.75 -16.88
C CYS A 16 -7.03 0.25 -16.43
N ALA A 17 -7.40 1.53 -16.36
CA ALA A 17 -6.51 2.62 -15.97
C ALA A 17 -5.91 2.50 -14.55
N HIS A 18 -6.43 1.60 -13.71
CA HIS A 18 -5.98 1.33 -12.33
C HIS A 18 -5.11 0.06 -12.18
N CYS A 19 -5.17 -0.92 -13.10
CA CYS A 19 -4.44 -2.19 -12.94
C CYS A 19 -3.94 -2.85 -14.25
N GLY A 20 -3.95 -2.13 -15.37
CA GLY A 20 -3.42 -2.59 -16.66
C GLY A 20 -4.17 -3.77 -17.32
N THR A 21 -5.20 -4.29 -16.68
CA THR A 21 -5.90 -5.49 -17.14
C THR A 21 -6.72 -5.18 -18.39
N GLN A 22 -6.59 -6.02 -19.42
CA GLN A 22 -7.34 -5.98 -20.66
C GLN A 22 -8.77 -6.53 -20.48
N ASN A 23 -9.78 -5.81 -20.98
CA ASN A 23 -11.20 -6.17 -20.90
C ASN A 23 -11.85 -5.98 -22.28
N ALA A 24 -13.07 -6.47 -22.49
CA ALA A 24 -13.83 -6.11 -23.70
C ALA A 24 -14.27 -4.64 -23.63
N VAL A 25 -14.37 -3.95 -24.77
CA VAL A 25 -14.66 -2.49 -24.82
C VAL A 25 -15.89 -2.10 -24.00
N ASN A 26 -16.94 -2.92 -24.04
CA ASN A 26 -18.23 -2.65 -23.41
C ASN A 26 -18.35 -3.24 -21.98
N SER A 27 -17.27 -3.75 -21.39
CA SER A 27 -17.27 -4.17 -19.98
C SER A 27 -17.48 -2.97 -19.07
N TYR A 28 -18.48 -3.01 -18.17
CA TYR A 28 -18.76 -1.91 -17.23
C TYR A 28 -17.64 -1.70 -16.19
N ALA A 29 -17.06 -2.80 -15.72
CA ALA A 29 -16.02 -2.83 -14.70
C ALA A 29 -14.88 -3.78 -15.10
N CYS A 30 -13.70 -3.56 -14.53
CA CYS A 30 -12.54 -4.40 -14.77
C CYS A 30 -12.75 -5.81 -14.17
N SER A 31 -12.56 -6.83 -15.01
CA SER A 31 -12.72 -8.25 -14.67
C SER A 31 -11.85 -8.76 -13.51
N ARG A 32 -10.86 -7.97 -13.08
CA ARG A 32 -9.85 -8.36 -12.09
C ARG A 32 -9.82 -7.49 -10.83
N CYS A 33 -9.97 -6.15 -10.97
CA CYS A 33 -9.92 -5.23 -9.83
C CYS A 33 -11.25 -4.52 -9.53
N GLY A 34 -12.32 -4.75 -10.31
CA GLY A 34 -13.63 -4.15 -10.10
C GLY A 34 -13.79 -2.68 -10.53
N GLU A 35 -12.70 -1.98 -10.86
CA GLU A 35 -12.72 -0.55 -11.21
C GLU A 35 -13.58 -0.23 -12.45
N ARG A 36 -14.34 0.88 -12.43
CA ARG A 36 -15.27 1.25 -13.53
C ARG A 36 -14.49 1.59 -14.80
N LEU A 37 -14.82 0.92 -15.90
CA LEU A 37 -14.19 1.14 -17.20
C LEU A 37 -14.90 2.30 -17.93
N THR A 38 -14.47 3.52 -17.63
CA THR A 38 -14.99 4.78 -18.18
C THR A 38 -14.97 4.87 -19.72
N THR A 39 -16.02 4.41 -20.38
CA THR A 39 -16.26 4.50 -21.84
C THR A 39 -16.85 5.85 -22.27
N SER A 40 -16.11 6.93 -21.97
CA SER A 40 -16.20 8.26 -22.60
C SER A 40 -17.49 9.11 -22.46
N ARG A 41 -17.29 10.32 -21.92
CA ARG A 41 -17.94 11.60 -22.32
C ARG A 41 -19.40 11.97 -21.99
N LEU A 42 -20.25 11.12 -21.39
CA LEU A 42 -21.59 11.59 -20.96
C LEU A 42 -21.69 11.98 -19.46
N ASP A 43 -20.85 11.42 -18.59
CA ASP A 43 -20.96 11.60 -17.12
C ASP A 43 -19.94 12.61 -16.52
N ILE A 44 -19.24 13.40 -17.34
CA ILE A 44 -18.00 14.09 -16.93
C ILE A 44 -18.23 15.58 -16.63
N PRO A 45 -18.00 16.06 -15.39
CA PRO A 45 -17.94 17.48 -15.08
C PRO A 45 -16.69 18.13 -15.72
N SER A 46 -16.78 19.43 -15.99
CA SER A 46 -15.96 20.17 -16.97
C SER A 46 -14.49 20.46 -16.57
N ASN A 47 -13.88 19.67 -15.70
CA ASN A 47 -12.51 19.91 -15.21
C ASN A 47 -11.71 18.62 -14.96
N ILE A 48 -11.59 17.77 -15.99
CA ILE A 48 -10.64 16.65 -15.99
C ILE A 48 -9.35 17.07 -16.69
N GLU A 49 -8.29 17.25 -15.89
CA GLU A 49 -6.92 17.36 -16.36
C GLU A 49 -6.48 16.06 -17.06
N SER A 50 -5.85 16.19 -18.23
CA SER A 50 -5.66 15.06 -19.14
C SER A 50 -4.24 15.01 -19.72
N VAL A 51 -3.73 13.79 -19.86
CA VAL A 51 -2.34 13.49 -20.27
C VAL A 51 -2.34 12.57 -21.49
N SER A 52 -1.40 12.79 -22.41
CA SER A 52 -1.21 11.92 -23.58
C SER A 52 -0.31 10.72 -23.23
N CYS A 53 -0.66 9.52 -23.69
CA CYS A 53 0.16 8.33 -23.46
C CYS A 53 1.48 8.41 -24.26
N PRO A 54 2.66 8.19 -23.64
CA PRO A 54 3.94 8.23 -24.35
C PRO A 54 4.13 7.12 -25.39
N GLN A 55 3.30 6.06 -25.36
CA GLN A 55 3.43 4.89 -26.25
C GLN A 55 2.42 4.84 -27.41
N CYS A 56 1.23 5.45 -27.27
CA CYS A 56 0.21 5.47 -28.33
C CYS A 56 -0.46 6.83 -28.56
N HIS A 57 -0.06 7.85 -27.80
CA HIS A 57 -0.55 9.24 -27.86
C HIS A 57 -2.03 9.48 -27.53
N ASP A 58 -2.82 8.43 -27.24
CA ASP A 58 -4.20 8.59 -26.76
C ASP A 58 -4.28 9.33 -25.41
N THR A 59 -5.33 10.14 -25.26
CA THR A 59 -5.61 10.95 -24.07
C THR A 59 -6.19 10.12 -22.93
N ASN A 60 -5.69 10.35 -21.71
CA ASN A 60 -6.10 9.69 -20.48
C ASN A 60 -6.30 10.74 -19.36
N ASP A 61 -7.04 10.43 -18.30
CA ASP A 61 -7.10 11.26 -17.06
C ASP A 61 -5.70 11.29 -16.42
N ILE A 62 -5.26 12.42 -15.88
CA ILE A 62 -3.91 12.55 -15.28
C ILE A 62 -3.61 11.51 -14.18
N ARG A 63 -4.63 11.00 -13.50
CA ARG A 63 -4.52 9.97 -12.44
C ARG A 63 -4.51 8.53 -13.00
N SER A 64 -4.63 8.35 -14.32
CA SER A 64 -4.55 7.05 -14.97
C SER A 64 -3.14 6.48 -14.82
N GLN A 65 -3.01 5.31 -14.22
CA GLN A 65 -1.72 4.62 -14.04
C GLN A 65 -1.34 3.79 -15.27
N TYR A 66 -2.34 3.40 -16.06
CA TYR A 66 -2.20 2.65 -17.31
C TYR A 66 -3.03 3.34 -18.40
N CYS A 67 -2.52 3.37 -19.62
CA CYS A 67 -3.23 3.87 -20.77
C CYS A 67 -4.43 2.98 -21.10
N ARG A 68 -5.63 3.58 -21.16
CA ARG A 68 -6.89 2.92 -21.49
C ARG A 68 -6.90 2.23 -22.86
N SER A 69 -6.08 2.73 -23.80
CA SER A 69 -6.06 2.31 -25.21
C SER A 69 -5.03 1.21 -25.51
N CYS A 70 -3.78 1.37 -25.05
CA CYS A 70 -2.69 0.42 -25.32
C CYS A 70 -2.19 -0.39 -24.11
N GLY A 71 -2.65 -0.08 -22.88
CA GLY A 71 -2.24 -0.76 -21.66
C GLY A 71 -0.87 -0.35 -21.10
N ALA A 72 -0.09 0.47 -21.81
CA ALA A 72 1.21 0.97 -21.34
C ALA A 72 1.08 1.76 -20.03
N GLU A 73 2.07 1.64 -19.15
CA GLU A 73 2.10 2.42 -17.90
C GLU A 73 2.31 3.91 -18.19
N MET A 74 1.61 4.73 -17.41
CA MET A 74 1.71 6.18 -17.44
C MET A 74 2.71 6.60 -16.36
N LEU A 75 3.86 7.12 -16.79
CA LEU A 75 4.79 7.79 -15.88
C LEU A 75 4.05 8.97 -15.24
N GLN A 76 3.86 8.92 -13.93
CA GLN A 76 3.17 9.99 -13.21
C GLN A 76 4.06 11.26 -13.24
N PRO A 77 3.58 12.39 -13.79
CA PRO A 77 4.15 13.68 -13.43
C PRO A 77 3.83 13.87 -11.95
N ILE A 78 4.84 13.97 -11.09
CA ILE A 78 4.64 14.34 -9.69
C ILE A 78 4.57 15.88 -9.65
N PRO A 79 3.43 16.49 -9.29
CA PRO A 79 3.38 17.91 -9.02
C PRO A 79 3.97 18.12 -7.62
N VAL A 80 5.30 18.22 -7.55
CA VAL A 80 5.99 18.69 -6.34
C VAL A 80 5.85 20.20 -6.30
N ASP A 81 4.69 20.67 -5.83
CA ASP A 81 4.54 22.05 -5.36
C ASP A 81 4.47 22.08 -3.83
N ASN A 82 4.82 23.24 -3.26
CA ASN A 82 5.55 23.30 -2.01
C ASN A 82 4.74 23.93 -0.87
N THR A 83 5.22 23.69 0.36
CA THR A 83 4.86 24.40 1.61
C THR A 83 3.41 24.27 2.12
N PRO A 84 3.14 24.58 3.40
CA PRO A 84 4.07 24.79 4.52
C PRO A 84 3.93 23.74 5.64
N LYS A 85 4.92 23.73 6.54
CA LYS A 85 4.96 22.93 7.78
C LYS A 85 3.80 23.32 8.72
N VAL A 86 2.77 22.48 8.84
CA VAL A 86 1.74 22.62 9.87
C VAL A 86 2.26 22.01 11.17
N GLU A 87 2.59 22.85 12.15
CA GLU A 87 3.11 22.41 13.44
C GLU A 87 1.99 21.94 14.37
N THR A 88 2.25 20.84 15.09
CA THR A 88 1.32 20.22 16.03
C THR A 88 1.06 21.14 17.24
N GLN A 89 -0.08 21.80 17.27
CA GLN A 89 -0.55 22.50 18.47
C GLN A 89 -1.05 21.50 19.52
N ALA A 90 -0.13 21.01 20.35
CA ALA A 90 -0.46 20.34 21.60
C ALA A 90 -1.07 21.33 22.62
N ALA A 91 -1.84 20.81 23.57
CA ALA A 91 -2.67 21.63 24.45
C ALA A 91 -1.86 22.56 25.38
N SER A 92 -2.39 23.77 25.59
CA SER A 92 -1.83 24.76 26.53
C SER A 92 -2.50 24.65 27.90
N GLN A 93 -1.69 24.55 28.96
CA GLN A 93 -2.11 24.79 30.34
C GLN A 93 -1.10 25.70 31.06
N ASN A 94 -1.57 26.90 31.38
CA ASN A 94 -0.97 27.90 32.27
C ASN A 94 -1.42 27.57 33.73
N GLN A 95 -0.73 27.91 34.85
CA GLN A 95 0.49 28.71 35.07
C GLN A 95 1.01 28.60 36.53
N ILE A 96 2.07 29.38 36.87
CA ILE A 96 2.49 29.88 38.21
C ILE A 96 3.37 28.96 39.10
N GLY A 97 4.56 29.45 39.47
CA GLY A 97 5.49 28.84 40.45
C GLY A 97 6.83 29.59 40.61
N LYS A 98 6.88 30.60 41.49
CA LYS A 98 7.95 31.64 41.65
C LYS A 98 9.41 31.14 41.83
N SER A 99 10.36 31.96 41.34
CA SER A 99 11.84 31.88 41.44
C SER A 99 12.40 32.59 42.72
N PRO A 100 13.72 32.83 42.90
CA PRO A 100 14.93 31.95 42.94
C PRO A 100 15.75 32.28 44.24
N PRO A 101 17.09 32.43 44.29
CA PRO A 101 18.25 31.68 43.73
C PRO A 101 19.16 31.10 44.86
N ILE A 102 20.35 30.56 44.55
CA ILE A 102 21.63 30.81 45.27
C ILE A 102 22.84 30.19 44.52
N THR A 103 24.01 30.80 44.68
CA THR A 103 25.30 30.50 44.01
C THR A 103 26.25 29.67 44.89
N SER A 104 27.11 28.82 44.30
CA SER A 104 28.54 28.65 44.67
C SER A 104 29.29 27.74 43.69
N THR A 105 30.63 27.88 43.67
CA THR A 105 31.59 27.23 42.74
C THR A 105 32.54 26.31 43.54
N ASP A 106 33.62 25.84 42.89
CA ASP A 106 34.91 25.42 43.48
C ASP A 106 35.04 23.96 44.02
N LEU A 107 36.18 23.25 43.91
CA LEU A 107 37.45 23.46 43.15
C LEU A 107 38.33 22.16 43.09
N ILE A 108 39.43 22.22 42.32
CA ILE A 108 40.72 21.47 42.47
C ILE A 108 40.88 20.03 41.89
N HIS A 109 42.14 19.72 41.54
CA HIS A 109 42.80 18.63 40.78
C HIS A 109 44.20 18.40 41.46
N PRO A 110 45.27 17.83 40.86
CA PRO A 110 45.53 16.60 40.08
C PRO A 110 46.56 15.73 40.90
N PRO A 111 47.67 15.11 40.41
CA PRO A 111 48.09 14.53 39.11
C PRO A 111 48.35 12.99 39.25
N SER A 112 49.12 12.21 38.47
CA SER A 112 50.07 12.35 37.32
C SER A 112 49.89 11.13 36.36
N ASP A 113 50.75 10.70 35.41
CA ASP A 113 52.10 11.09 34.91
C ASP A 113 52.29 10.60 33.43
N SER A 114 53.54 10.58 32.93
CA SER A 114 54.08 9.97 31.69
C SER A 114 53.33 10.21 30.36
N THR A 115 53.81 11.00 29.37
CA THR A 115 55.14 11.16 28.73
C THR A 115 55.48 10.08 27.71
N GLY A 116 55.49 10.46 26.42
CA GLY A 116 55.90 9.61 25.29
C GLY A 116 55.45 10.19 23.94
N SER A 117 56.30 10.95 23.26
CA SER A 117 55.98 11.69 22.03
C SER A 117 56.71 11.14 20.80
N GLU A 118 55.98 10.73 19.77
CA GLU A 118 56.53 10.59 18.41
C GLU A 118 55.49 11.00 17.35
N GLN A 119 55.84 11.98 16.52
CA GLN A 119 55.06 12.39 15.36
C GLN A 119 55.69 11.80 14.10
N THR A 120 54.96 10.97 13.36
CA THR A 120 55.32 10.61 11.97
C THR A 120 54.23 11.03 10.98
N LEU A 121 54.54 12.09 10.24
CA LEU A 121 53.69 12.70 9.22
C LEU A 121 53.48 11.74 8.03
N LYS A 122 52.24 11.25 7.82
CA LYS A 122 51.84 10.63 6.55
C LYS A 122 50.46 11.08 6.07
N ALA A 123 50.51 12.03 5.14
CA ALA A 123 49.55 12.30 4.06
C ALA A 123 48.06 12.03 4.36
N GLU A 124 47.34 13.11 4.69
CA GLU A 124 45.88 13.15 4.51
C GLU A 124 45.54 12.85 3.04
N THR A 125 44.66 11.87 2.80
CA THR A 125 43.99 11.70 1.52
C THR A 125 42.53 11.41 1.78
N LYS A 126 41.83 12.45 2.26
CA LYS A 126 40.37 12.48 2.41
C LYS A 126 39.69 12.56 1.04
N LYS A 127 39.86 11.51 0.22
CA LYS A 127 39.18 11.39 -1.07
C LYS A 127 37.73 10.99 -0.82
N THR A 128 36.89 11.99 -0.60
CA THR A 128 35.42 11.89 -0.64
C THR A 128 35.03 11.21 -1.95
N THR A 129 34.80 9.91 -1.88
CA THR A 129 34.37 9.10 -3.01
C THR A 129 32.87 8.93 -2.85
N PHE A 130 32.11 9.70 -3.62
CA PHE A 130 30.71 9.38 -3.91
C PHE A 130 30.69 7.97 -4.53
N SER A 131 30.46 6.95 -3.73
CA SER A 131 29.77 5.76 -4.20
C SER A 131 28.28 6.07 -4.15
N PRO A 132 27.47 5.68 -5.15
CA PRO A 132 26.06 6.02 -5.14
C PRO A 132 25.36 5.28 -3.99
N ASP A 133 24.60 6.03 -3.19
CA ASP A 133 23.30 5.54 -2.74
C ASP A 133 22.46 5.40 -4.01
N GLU A 134 22.64 4.29 -4.74
CA GLU A 134 21.88 4.03 -5.96
C GLU A 134 20.43 3.81 -5.55
N GLU A 135 19.64 4.88 -5.73
CA GLU A 135 18.21 4.94 -5.51
C GLU A 135 17.49 4.01 -6.50
N ILE A 136 17.63 2.69 -6.26
CA ILE A 136 16.82 1.67 -6.88
C ILE A 136 15.41 1.86 -6.31
N THR A 137 14.68 2.76 -6.95
CA THR A 137 13.22 2.74 -7.04
C THR A 137 12.82 1.41 -7.68
N GLU A 138 12.82 0.34 -6.88
CA GLU A 138 12.38 -1.03 -7.24
C GLU A 138 10.98 -0.87 -7.85
N GLN A 139 10.92 -0.87 -9.19
CA GLN A 139 9.76 -0.35 -9.92
C GLN A 139 8.50 -1.03 -9.44
N ASN A 140 7.65 -0.29 -8.72
CA ASN A 140 6.62 -0.89 -7.89
C ASN A 140 5.72 -1.81 -8.73
N THR A 141 5.87 -3.11 -8.49
CA THR A 141 5.31 -4.19 -9.32
C THR A 141 3.86 -4.51 -8.99
N SER A 142 3.28 -3.86 -7.97
CA SER A 142 1.88 -4.00 -7.63
C SER A 142 0.96 -3.67 -8.80
N GLY A 143 -0.27 -4.17 -8.75
CA GLY A 143 -1.25 -4.03 -9.83
C GLY A 143 -0.96 -4.89 -11.07
N ARG A 144 0.29 -5.31 -11.31
CA ARG A 144 0.67 -6.17 -12.46
C ARG A 144 0.31 -7.64 -12.19
N SER A 145 -0.12 -8.39 -13.20
CA SER A 145 -0.43 -9.83 -13.07
C SER A 145 0.82 -10.68 -12.87
N ASN A 146 1.88 -10.36 -13.61
CA ASN A 146 3.21 -10.97 -13.57
C ASN A 146 4.20 -10.22 -12.66
N GLY A 147 3.72 -9.33 -11.77
CA GLY A 147 4.59 -8.54 -10.89
C GLY A 147 5.49 -9.42 -9.99
N LYS A 148 6.80 -9.10 -9.98
CA LYS A 148 7.78 -9.66 -9.01
C LYS A 148 7.30 -9.30 -7.60
N ILE A 149 7.06 -10.31 -6.77
CA ILE A 149 6.61 -10.11 -5.39
C ILE A 149 7.82 -9.77 -4.52
N PRO A 150 7.81 -8.68 -3.73
CA PRO A 150 8.78 -8.47 -2.67
C PRO A 150 8.83 -9.68 -1.72
N PRO A 151 10.00 -10.13 -1.25
CA PRO A 151 10.08 -11.27 -0.34
C PRO A 151 9.36 -10.99 0.99
N ASP A 152 9.46 -9.76 1.50
CA ASP A 152 8.96 -9.31 2.81
C ASP A 152 7.44 -9.47 3.00
N ILE A 153 6.69 -9.51 1.88
CA ILE A 153 5.24 -9.70 1.90
C ILE A 153 4.81 -11.16 1.74
N LYS A 154 5.74 -12.10 1.51
CA LYS A 154 5.47 -13.56 1.45
C LYS A 154 5.34 -14.17 2.84
N ARG A 155 4.45 -13.60 3.64
CA ARG A 155 4.13 -14.00 5.02
C ARG A 155 2.65 -14.36 5.13
N TRP A 156 2.31 -15.11 6.16
CA TRP A 156 0.91 -15.44 6.50
C TRP A 156 0.07 -14.16 6.67
N ASN A 157 -1.11 -14.12 6.06
CA ASN A 157 -2.05 -13.01 6.21
C ASN A 157 -3.19 -13.40 7.16
N TRP A 158 -3.07 -12.94 8.41
CA TRP A 158 -4.07 -13.18 9.46
C TRP A 158 -5.46 -12.61 9.13
N ALA A 159 -5.55 -11.45 8.47
CA ALA A 159 -6.84 -10.86 8.11
C ALA A 159 -7.53 -11.64 6.98
N ALA A 160 -6.77 -12.10 6.00
CA ALA A 160 -7.24 -12.96 4.92
C ALA A 160 -7.70 -14.34 5.44
N PHE A 161 -7.02 -14.88 6.46
CA PHE A 161 -7.42 -16.12 7.12
C PHE A 161 -8.70 -15.95 7.96
N LEU A 162 -8.75 -14.93 8.82
CA LEU A 162 -9.87 -14.72 9.76
C LEU A 162 -11.14 -14.19 9.08
N MET A 163 -11.01 -13.39 8.01
CA MET A 163 -12.12 -12.65 7.40
C MET A 163 -12.05 -12.63 5.86
N PRO A 164 -11.92 -13.79 5.18
CA PRO A 164 -11.53 -13.87 3.77
C PRO A 164 -12.42 -13.06 2.82
N ALA A 165 -13.74 -13.09 3.03
CA ALA A 165 -14.70 -12.38 2.20
C ALA A 165 -14.57 -10.85 2.32
N VAL A 166 -14.57 -10.34 3.56
CA VAL A 166 -14.50 -8.89 3.86
C VAL A 166 -13.11 -8.34 3.50
N TRP A 167 -12.05 -8.96 4.00
CA TRP A 167 -10.67 -8.51 3.78
C TRP A 167 -10.31 -8.47 2.29
N GLY A 168 -10.71 -9.49 1.53
CA GLY A 168 -10.33 -9.61 0.12
C GLY A 168 -10.99 -8.55 -0.77
N LEU A 169 -12.26 -8.21 -0.49
CA LEU A 169 -12.99 -7.15 -1.20
C LEU A 169 -12.23 -5.81 -1.15
N PHE A 170 -11.71 -5.41 0.02
CA PHE A 170 -10.97 -4.16 0.20
C PHE A 170 -9.48 -4.25 -0.13
N SER A 171 -8.88 -5.45 -0.07
CA SER A 171 -7.45 -5.68 -0.35
C SER A 171 -7.13 -5.91 -1.83
N GLY A 172 -8.11 -5.80 -2.74
CA GLY A 172 -7.90 -6.01 -4.17
C GLY A 172 -7.98 -7.47 -4.62
N VAL A 173 -8.70 -8.31 -3.86
CA VAL A 173 -8.96 -9.73 -4.16
C VAL A 173 -10.48 -9.95 -4.29
N PRO A 174 -11.19 -9.25 -5.21
CA PRO A 174 -12.65 -9.10 -5.17
C PRO A 174 -13.44 -10.41 -5.35
N PHE A 175 -12.84 -11.47 -5.90
CA PHE A 175 -13.50 -12.76 -6.05
C PHE A 175 -13.86 -13.41 -4.70
N THR A 176 -13.24 -13.00 -3.59
CA THR A 176 -13.56 -13.55 -2.26
C THR A 176 -14.95 -13.14 -1.76
N ALA A 177 -15.56 -12.12 -2.36
CA ALA A 177 -16.97 -11.79 -2.11
C ALA A 177 -17.92 -12.94 -2.47
N LEU A 178 -17.52 -13.87 -3.35
CA LEU A 178 -18.29 -15.09 -3.63
C LEU A 178 -18.48 -15.98 -2.39
N LEU A 179 -17.62 -15.87 -1.38
CA LEU A 179 -17.76 -16.61 -0.12
C LEU A 179 -19.01 -16.19 0.68
N PHE A 180 -19.56 -14.99 0.46
CA PHE A 180 -20.87 -14.65 1.02
C PHE A 180 -22.01 -15.52 0.46
N ALA A 181 -21.90 -15.97 -0.80
CA ALA A 181 -22.88 -16.89 -1.39
C ALA A 181 -22.79 -18.32 -0.84
N ALA A 182 -21.69 -18.69 -0.16
CA ALA A 182 -21.58 -19.99 0.50
C ALA A 182 -22.60 -20.16 1.66
N ALA A 183 -23.21 -19.07 2.15
CA ALA A 183 -24.29 -19.11 3.14
C ALA A 183 -25.60 -19.76 2.61
N PHE A 184 -25.74 -19.95 1.30
CA PHE A 184 -26.88 -20.66 0.69
C PHE A 184 -26.61 -22.15 0.43
N LEU A 185 -25.44 -22.67 0.84
CA LEU A 185 -25.06 -24.08 0.69
C LEU A 185 -25.37 -24.88 1.97
N PRO A 186 -25.46 -26.23 1.89
CA PRO A 186 -25.55 -27.08 3.07
C PRO A 186 -24.41 -26.79 4.06
N SER A 187 -24.70 -26.75 5.36
CA SER A 187 -23.77 -26.27 6.40
C SER A 187 -22.42 -27.00 6.42
N THR A 188 -22.39 -28.30 6.10
CA THR A 188 -21.16 -29.09 5.96
C THR A 188 -20.31 -28.63 4.78
N ALA A 189 -20.91 -28.38 3.62
CA ALA A 189 -20.23 -27.87 2.44
C ALA A 189 -19.76 -26.41 2.66
N GLN A 190 -20.62 -25.57 3.26
CA GLN A 190 -20.28 -24.20 3.64
C GLN A 190 -19.05 -24.16 4.56
N LEU A 191 -19.02 -24.99 5.61
CA LEU A 191 -17.90 -25.03 6.55
C LEU A 191 -16.58 -25.45 5.89
N LEU A 192 -16.61 -26.49 5.04
CA LEU A 192 -15.43 -26.94 4.30
C LEU A 192 -14.93 -25.88 3.31
N ILE A 193 -15.82 -25.21 2.58
CA ILE A 193 -15.49 -24.11 1.67
C ILE A 193 -14.86 -22.95 2.44
N MET A 194 -15.43 -22.56 3.59
CA MET A 194 -14.89 -21.46 4.41
C MET A 194 -13.50 -21.80 4.97
N ILE A 195 -13.31 -23.00 5.54
CA ILE A 195 -12.01 -23.42 6.08
C ILE A 195 -10.93 -23.48 4.99
N THR A 196 -11.22 -24.12 3.85
CA THR A 196 -10.27 -24.24 2.74
C THR A 196 -9.94 -22.89 2.10
N ALA A 197 -10.93 -22.02 1.91
CA ALA A 197 -10.73 -20.67 1.42
C ALA A 197 -9.89 -19.82 2.39
N SER A 198 -10.21 -19.84 3.69
CA SER A 198 -9.43 -19.15 4.73
C SER A 198 -7.97 -19.60 4.76
N LEU A 199 -7.68 -20.90 4.72
CA LEU A 199 -6.30 -21.41 4.71
C LEU A 199 -5.55 -21.00 3.43
N PHE A 200 -6.18 -21.09 2.27
CA PHE A 200 -5.61 -20.64 0.99
C PHE A 200 -5.31 -19.14 1.00
N LEU A 201 -6.23 -18.32 1.54
CA LEU A 201 -6.03 -16.88 1.69
C LEU A 201 -5.01 -16.52 2.77
N GLY A 202 -4.88 -17.30 3.84
CA GLY A 202 -3.81 -17.13 4.82
C GLY A 202 -2.42 -17.25 4.18
N PHE A 203 -2.22 -18.25 3.32
CA PHE A 203 -0.94 -18.44 2.60
C PHE A 203 -0.74 -17.47 1.43
N LYS A 204 -1.74 -17.25 0.56
CA LYS A 204 -1.59 -16.48 -0.68
C LYS A 204 -2.23 -15.10 -0.70
N GLY A 205 -2.92 -14.68 0.36
CA GLY A 205 -3.63 -13.41 0.42
C GLY A 205 -2.75 -12.21 0.09
N ASN A 206 -1.56 -12.12 0.70
CA ASN A 206 -0.61 -11.04 0.40
C ASN A 206 -0.18 -11.01 -1.08
N GLU A 207 0.09 -12.17 -1.68
CA GLU A 207 0.44 -12.26 -3.09
C GLU A 207 -0.70 -11.85 -4.05
N LEU A 208 -1.94 -12.19 -3.69
CA LEU A 208 -3.13 -11.86 -4.47
C LEU A 208 -3.45 -10.36 -4.35
N ALA A 209 -3.39 -9.81 -3.14
CA ALA A 209 -3.63 -8.40 -2.85
C ALA A 209 -2.59 -7.47 -3.48
N TRP A 210 -1.30 -7.84 -3.44
CA TRP A 210 -0.23 -7.10 -4.11
C TRP A 210 -0.44 -7.01 -5.62
N ARG A 211 -0.87 -8.12 -6.24
CA ARG A 211 -1.13 -8.17 -7.68
C ARG A 211 -2.42 -7.45 -8.06
N GLY A 212 -3.52 -7.64 -7.33
CA GLY A 212 -4.86 -7.25 -7.75
C GLY A 212 -5.13 -5.73 -7.77
N LYS A 213 -4.38 -4.96 -6.98
CA LYS A 213 -4.46 -3.49 -6.89
C LYS A 213 -3.06 -2.86 -6.94
N LYS A 214 -2.94 -1.64 -7.48
CA LYS A 214 -1.72 -0.83 -7.35
C LYS A 214 -1.62 -0.25 -5.94
N TRP A 215 -0.47 -0.42 -5.31
CA TRP A 215 -0.08 0.17 -4.03
C TRP A 215 1.00 1.23 -4.29
N GLN A 216 1.11 2.27 -3.46
CA GLN A 216 2.11 3.33 -3.65
C GLN A 216 3.54 2.81 -3.42
N SER A 217 3.73 2.01 -2.36
CA SER A 217 4.99 1.36 -2.01
C SER A 217 4.75 0.04 -1.28
N VAL A 218 5.81 -0.69 -0.92
CA VAL A 218 5.73 -1.91 -0.10
C VAL A 218 5.29 -1.58 1.34
N GLU A 219 5.69 -0.42 1.84
CA GLU A 219 5.38 0.11 3.18
C GLU A 219 3.91 0.49 3.27
N HIS A 220 3.36 1.17 2.25
CA HIS A 220 1.92 1.45 2.15
C HIS A 220 1.09 0.17 2.10
N PHE A 221 1.55 -0.88 1.41
CA PHE A 221 0.88 -2.18 1.45
C PHE A 221 0.95 -2.79 2.85
N ASN A 222 2.13 -2.78 3.47
CA ASN A 222 2.37 -3.40 4.77
C ASN A 222 1.59 -2.72 5.91
N SER A 223 1.51 -1.39 5.94
CA SER A 223 0.73 -0.66 6.94
C SER A 223 -0.77 -0.95 6.83
N PHE A 224 -1.31 -1.02 5.60
CA PHE A 224 -2.69 -1.44 5.34
C PHE A 224 -2.95 -2.87 5.83
N GLN A 225 -2.08 -3.84 5.50
CA GLN A 225 -2.24 -5.23 5.96
C GLN A 225 -2.08 -5.38 7.49
N GLN A 226 -1.24 -4.57 8.14
CA GLN A 226 -1.11 -4.52 9.60
C GLN A 226 -2.39 -3.97 10.27
N GLN A 227 -2.98 -2.90 9.73
CA GLN A 227 -4.25 -2.37 10.22
C GLN A 227 -5.36 -3.44 10.14
N TRP A 228 -5.53 -4.06 8.97
CA TRP A 228 -6.49 -5.15 8.80
C TRP A 228 -6.25 -6.33 9.74
N THR A 229 -4.99 -6.72 9.95
CA THR A 229 -4.61 -7.78 10.89
C THR A 229 -5.00 -7.45 12.33
N SER A 230 -4.74 -6.21 12.77
CA SER A 230 -5.12 -5.72 14.10
C SER A 230 -6.63 -5.73 14.30
N TRP A 231 -7.40 -5.23 13.33
CA TRP A 231 -8.86 -5.25 13.35
C TRP A 231 -9.43 -6.68 13.37
N SER A 232 -8.94 -7.57 12.49
CA SER A 232 -9.45 -8.93 12.40
C SER A 232 -9.18 -9.73 13.67
N ILE A 233 -7.98 -9.63 14.25
CA ILE A 233 -7.62 -10.35 15.48
C ILE A 233 -8.48 -9.86 16.66
N ARG A 234 -8.65 -8.54 16.83
CA ARG A 234 -9.47 -7.96 17.91
C ARG A 234 -10.93 -8.41 17.84
N LEU A 235 -11.54 -8.37 16.66
CA LEU A 235 -12.93 -8.75 16.47
C LEU A 235 -13.12 -10.28 16.58
N SER A 236 -12.21 -11.10 16.04
CA SER A 236 -12.24 -12.55 16.23
C SER A 236 -12.08 -12.96 17.70
N ALA A 237 -11.21 -12.28 18.45
CA ALA A 237 -11.05 -12.53 19.89
C ALA A 237 -12.31 -12.15 20.69
N ALA A 238 -12.95 -11.02 20.37
CA ALA A 238 -14.21 -10.61 21.00
C ALA A 238 -15.34 -11.61 20.73
N ILE A 239 -15.51 -12.06 19.49
CA ILE A 239 -16.50 -13.09 19.12
C ILE A 239 -16.19 -14.41 19.85
N GLY A 240 -14.93 -14.83 19.89
CA GLY A 240 -14.50 -16.03 20.63
C GLY A 240 -14.85 -15.96 22.12
N ALA A 241 -14.56 -14.83 22.78
CA ALA A 241 -14.91 -14.63 24.18
C ALA A 241 -16.43 -14.68 24.44
N ILE A 242 -17.24 -14.06 23.58
CA ILE A 242 -18.71 -14.10 23.67
C ILE A 242 -19.23 -15.53 23.50
N LEU A 243 -18.69 -16.30 22.53
CA LEU A 243 -19.06 -17.70 22.33
C LEU A 243 -18.68 -18.58 23.52
N ILE A 244 -17.50 -18.35 24.13
CA ILE A 244 -17.06 -19.07 25.33
C ILE A 244 -18.01 -18.78 26.51
N ILE A 245 -18.36 -17.52 26.76
CA ILE A 245 -19.31 -17.13 27.82
C ILE A 245 -20.72 -17.72 27.56
N PHE A 246 -21.18 -17.73 26.31
CA PHE A 246 -22.43 -18.37 25.91
C PHE A 246 -22.41 -19.89 26.14
N ILE A 247 -21.28 -20.56 25.91
CA ILE A 247 -21.12 -21.99 26.21
C ILE A 247 -21.20 -22.23 27.73
N PHE A 248 -20.40 -21.54 28.55
CA PHE A 248 -20.45 -21.70 30.02
C PHE A 248 -21.87 -21.49 30.59
N THR A 249 -22.52 -20.40 30.20
CA THR A 249 -23.90 -20.09 30.63
C THR A 249 -24.97 -21.07 30.11
N ARG A 250 -24.65 -21.87 29.08
CA ARG A 250 -25.49 -22.96 28.57
C ARG A 250 -25.18 -24.32 29.20
N THR A 251 -23.93 -24.58 29.60
CA THR A 251 -23.50 -25.87 30.14
C THR A 251 -23.58 -25.96 31.66
N GLY A 252 -23.69 -24.83 32.38
CA GLY A 252 -23.93 -24.82 33.83
C GLY A 252 -22.72 -25.30 34.65
N VAL A 253 -21.51 -24.98 34.19
CA VAL A 253 -20.22 -25.22 34.86
C VAL A 253 -19.68 -23.88 35.35
#